data_AF-A0A1X0T130-F1
#
_entry.id   AF-A0A1X0T130-F1
#
_cell.length_a   1.000
_cell.length_b   1.000
_cell.length_c   1.000
_cell.angle_alpha   90.00
_cell.angle_beta   90.00
_cell.angle_gamma   90.00
#
_symmetry.space_group_name_H-M   'P 1'
#
loop_
_entity.id
_entity.type
_entity.pdbx_description
1 polymer ?
#
loop_
_entity_poly.entity_id
_entity_poly.type
_entity_poly.pdbx_seq_one_letter_code
_entity_poly.pdbx_strand_id
1 'polypeptide(L)'
;MPFRGFFSALLLFVCAGPALANDSTANFAAGGLVLTKTDAIEMRREDLAISLERISVDYEFVNVTDQPVTTTVAFPLPEIAIDPFNGNVDLPSDNPDDPFLFETMVDGKPVEMTIDRAAYHDGENVSNRLAELGVPLAPFAGNVVDALDALPEAEQQALVADEIAVVNEYDAGKGWERHLAPNWSIRLAYHWDQTFPPGRTVRVSHSYKPSVGSFVSTEVGASYQSPEEARQFRARYCVEDDIIAAVKRAGAKAGFEGGGYQDRYIDYVLTTGANWAKPIGTFRLVVDKGAAKNLVSFCASGVKKIAPTKFEVVYQDFVPKEDLHVLILVAPTEE
;
A
#
# COMPACT_ATOMS: atom_id res chain seq x y z
N MET A 1 26.71 13.43 52.98
CA MET A 1 26.58 12.46 51.88
C MET A 1 25.48 12.95 50.94
N PRO A 2 25.78 13.50 49.76
CA PRO A 2 24.76 13.75 48.75
C PRO A 2 24.68 12.55 47.78
N PHE A 3 23.49 11.97 47.67
CA PHE A 3 23.17 10.89 46.73
C PHE A 3 23.16 11.45 45.30
N ARG A 4 24.00 10.88 44.42
CA ARG A 4 23.97 11.11 42.97
C ARG A 4 22.91 10.20 42.36
N GLY A 5 21.82 10.76 41.84
CA GLY A 5 20.86 10.05 40.99
C GLY A 5 21.23 10.27 39.51
N PHE A 6 21.74 9.24 38.85
CA PHE A 6 21.87 9.18 37.40
C PHE A 6 20.49 8.85 36.81
N PHE A 7 19.91 9.76 36.03
CA PHE A 7 18.78 9.43 35.15
C PHE A 7 19.36 8.89 33.83
N SER A 8 19.27 7.58 33.63
CA SER A 8 19.47 6.97 32.31
C SER A 8 18.24 7.24 31.45
N ALA A 9 18.39 8.04 30.41
CA ALA A 9 17.40 8.19 29.35
C ALA A 9 17.41 6.93 28.47
N LEU A 10 16.33 6.15 28.53
CA LEU A 10 16.11 5.01 27.64
C LEU A 10 15.54 5.55 26.32
N LEU A 11 16.36 5.54 25.26
CA LEU A 11 15.88 5.79 23.90
C LEU A 11 15.03 4.60 23.43
N LEU A 12 13.73 4.83 23.25
CA LEU A 12 12.85 3.91 22.53
C LEU A 12 13.08 4.11 21.02
N PHE A 13 13.69 3.10 20.39
CA PHE A 13 13.71 2.95 18.95
C PHE A 13 12.32 2.49 18.49
N VAL A 14 11.60 3.37 17.79
CA VAL A 14 10.39 2.99 17.05
C VAL A 14 10.86 2.37 15.75
N CYS A 15 10.75 1.04 15.63
CA CYS A 15 10.95 0.33 14.37
C CYS A 15 9.70 0.51 13.52
N ALA A 16 9.76 1.37 12.51
CA ALA A 16 8.77 1.38 11.44
C ALA A 16 8.87 0.03 10.71
N GLY A 17 7.79 -0.76 10.73
CA GLY A 17 7.70 -2.00 9.97
C GLY A 17 7.66 -1.73 8.47
N PRO A 18 8.32 -2.55 7.63
CA PRO A 18 8.24 -2.42 6.18
C PRO A 18 6.86 -2.84 5.67
N ALA A 19 6.28 -2.07 4.76
CA ALA A 19 5.21 -2.50 3.87
C ALA A 19 5.83 -3.31 2.70
N LEU A 20 5.13 -4.30 2.13
CA LEU A 20 5.63 -5.19 1.04
C LEU A 20 4.56 -5.32 -0.10
N ALA A 21 4.98 -5.34 -1.37
CA ALA A 21 4.30 -5.42 -2.70
C ALA A 21 5.42 -5.27 -3.79
N ASN A 22 5.20 -5.67 -5.06
CA ASN A 22 6.19 -6.08 -6.08
C ASN A 22 6.51 -7.59 -5.97
N ASP A 23 6.64 -8.25 -7.13
CA ASP A 23 6.75 -9.70 -7.26
C ASP A 23 8.00 -10.19 -6.53
N SER A 24 7.84 -11.28 -5.79
CA SER A 24 8.93 -12.01 -5.16
C SER A 24 8.64 -13.51 -5.22
N THR A 25 9.65 -14.37 -5.04
CA THR A 25 9.34 -15.77 -4.70
C THR A 25 8.81 -15.84 -3.28
N ALA A 26 8.07 -16.90 -2.94
CA ALA A 26 7.56 -17.10 -1.59
C ALA A 26 7.55 -18.57 -1.17
N ASN A 27 7.50 -18.81 0.14
CA ASN A 27 7.24 -20.09 0.80
C ASN A 27 6.14 -19.92 1.85
N PHE A 28 5.51 -21.02 2.27
CA PHE A 28 4.56 -21.00 3.38
C PHE A 28 5.25 -21.29 4.71
N ALA A 29 5.04 -20.42 5.71
CA ALA A 29 5.40 -20.66 7.11
C ALA A 29 4.15 -20.69 8.01
N ALA A 30 4.30 -20.93 9.31
CA ALA A 30 3.20 -21.13 10.27
C ALA A 30 2.28 -19.90 10.50
N GLY A 31 2.34 -18.88 9.64
CA GLY A 31 1.51 -17.67 9.71
C GLY A 31 1.22 -17.02 8.35
N GLY A 32 1.33 -17.77 7.26
CA GLY A 32 1.00 -17.30 5.90
C GLY A 32 2.19 -17.30 4.93
N LEU A 33 2.00 -16.60 3.80
CA LEU A 33 2.96 -16.45 2.72
C LEU A 33 4.17 -15.61 3.16
N VAL A 34 5.37 -16.16 3.03
CA VAL A 34 6.63 -15.48 3.36
C VAL A 34 7.43 -15.28 2.09
N LEU A 35 7.74 -14.03 1.77
CA LEU A 35 8.59 -13.71 0.61
C LEU A 35 10.01 -14.24 0.82
N THR A 36 10.53 -14.90 -0.20
CA THR A 36 11.86 -15.50 -0.23
C THR A 36 12.74 -14.82 -1.27
N LYS A 37 14.05 -14.98 -1.11
CA LYS A 37 15.03 -14.61 -2.13
C LYS A 37 15.39 -15.81 -2.99
N THR A 38 15.69 -15.56 -4.25
CA THR A 38 16.19 -16.59 -5.18
C THR A 38 17.43 -16.07 -5.91
N ASP A 39 18.42 -16.94 -6.10
CA ASP A 39 19.59 -16.70 -6.93
C ASP A 39 19.44 -17.28 -8.35
N ALA A 40 18.33 -17.98 -8.61
CA ALA A 40 18.09 -18.69 -9.86
C ALA A 40 17.34 -17.84 -10.91
N ILE A 41 16.52 -16.89 -10.48
CA ILE A 41 15.66 -16.07 -11.35
C ILE A 41 16.09 -14.60 -11.30
N GLU A 42 16.44 -14.03 -12.44
CA GLU A 42 16.72 -12.61 -12.62
C GLU A 42 15.46 -11.86 -13.09
N MET A 43 15.15 -10.72 -12.46
CA MET A 43 14.23 -9.73 -13.02
C MET A 43 15.03 -8.80 -13.96
N ARG A 44 14.89 -8.99 -15.27
CA ARG A 44 15.64 -8.21 -16.28
C ARG A 44 14.97 -6.89 -16.61
N ARG A 45 13.65 -6.84 -16.52
CA ARG A 45 12.87 -5.65 -16.83
C ARG A 45 11.64 -5.59 -15.95
N GLU A 46 11.30 -4.39 -15.52
CA GLU A 46 10.03 -4.01 -14.92
C GLU A 46 9.56 -2.72 -15.59
N ASP A 47 8.38 -2.76 -16.21
CA ASP A 47 7.67 -1.59 -16.71
C ASP A 47 6.43 -1.35 -15.85
N LEU A 48 6.52 -0.41 -14.92
CA LEU A 48 5.45 -0.03 -14.02
C LEU A 48 4.73 1.22 -14.55
N ALA A 49 3.40 1.17 -14.62
CA ALA A 49 2.56 2.33 -14.92
C ALA A 49 1.51 2.52 -13.81
N ILE A 50 1.42 3.73 -13.28
CA ILE A 50 0.52 4.10 -12.19
C ILE A 50 -0.39 5.25 -12.63
N SER A 51 -1.67 5.12 -12.33
CA SER A 51 -2.68 6.16 -12.48
C SER A 51 -3.75 6.00 -11.40
N LEU A 52 -4.62 6.99 -11.22
CA LEU A 52 -5.77 6.89 -10.32
C LEU A 52 -6.74 5.76 -10.69
N GLU A 53 -6.78 5.38 -11.98
CA GLU A 53 -7.75 4.39 -12.47
C GLU A 53 -7.21 2.96 -12.42
N ARG A 54 -5.88 2.80 -12.56
CA ARG A 54 -5.24 1.50 -12.75
C ARG A 54 -3.74 1.56 -12.55
N ILE A 55 -3.21 0.49 -11.96
CA ILE A 55 -1.81 0.13 -11.96
C ILE A 55 -1.63 -1.06 -12.90
N SER A 56 -0.62 -0.99 -13.76
CA SER A 56 -0.17 -2.11 -14.58
C SER A 56 1.34 -2.28 -14.46
N VAL A 57 1.79 -3.53 -14.36
CA VAL A 57 3.22 -3.84 -14.32
C VAL A 57 3.53 -5.00 -15.24
N ASP A 58 4.56 -4.85 -16.07
CA ASP A 58 5.08 -5.89 -16.95
C ASP A 58 6.50 -6.25 -16.54
N TYR A 59 6.76 -7.54 -16.33
CA TYR A 59 8.06 -8.07 -15.97
C TYR A 59 8.64 -8.97 -17.06
N GLU A 60 9.96 -8.95 -17.20
CA GLU A 60 10.71 -9.98 -17.92
C GLU A 60 11.64 -10.72 -16.95
N PHE A 61 11.29 -11.96 -16.64
CA PHE A 61 12.09 -12.84 -15.78
C PHE A 61 12.90 -13.83 -16.60
N VAL A 62 14.10 -14.17 -16.15
CA VAL A 62 14.93 -15.21 -16.76
C VAL A 62 15.50 -16.13 -15.70
N ASN A 63 15.29 -17.44 -15.87
CA ASN A 63 16.03 -18.45 -15.13
C ASN A 63 17.46 -18.55 -15.68
N VAL A 64 18.46 -18.29 -14.83
CA VAL A 64 19.88 -18.32 -15.20
C VAL A 64 20.58 -19.63 -14.86
N THR A 65 19.86 -20.60 -14.33
CA THR A 65 20.35 -21.96 -14.13
C THR A 65 20.16 -22.81 -15.39
N ASP A 66 20.74 -24.01 -15.39
CA ASP A 66 20.63 -24.99 -16.48
C ASP A 66 19.45 -25.95 -16.33
N GLN A 67 18.72 -25.90 -15.21
CA GLN A 67 17.55 -26.74 -14.91
C GLN A 67 16.28 -25.91 -14.76
N PRO A 68 15.09 -26.44 -15.12
CA PRO A 68 13.83 -25.78 -14.84
C PRO A 68 13.69 -25.49 -13.34
N VAL A 69 13.20 -24.30 -13.00
CA VAL A 69 12.92 -23.89 -11.62
C VAL A 69 11.43 -23.66 -11.48
N THR A 70 10.81 -24.35 -10.54
CA THR A 70 9.42 -24.12 -10.16
C THR A 70 9.39 -23.50 -8.76
N THR A 71 8.67 -22.40 -8.60
CA THR A 71 8.55 -21.68 -7.34
C THR A 71 7.19 -21.01 -7.26
N THR A 72 6.70 -20.77 -6.04
CA THR A 72 5.57 -19.87 -5.82
C THR A 72 6.05 -18.43 -6.07
N VAL A 73 5.36 -17.73 -6.96
CA VAL A 73 5.50 -16.29 -7.19
C VAL A 73 4.38 -15.62 -6.41
N ALA A 74 4.72 -14.52 -5.75
CA ALA A 74 3.81 -13.75 -4.92
C ALA A 74 3.88 -12.28 -5.29
N PHE A 75 2.71 -11.66 -5.50
CA PHE A 75 2.51 -10.23 -5.59
C PHE A 75 1.77 -9.76 -4.33
N PRO A 76 2.50 -9.25 -3.33
CA PRO A 76 1.87 -8.61 -2.18
C PRO A 76 1.23 -7.30 -2.61
N LEU A 77 0.28 -6.80 -1.81
CA LEU A 77 -0.28 -5.46 -1.93
C LEU A 77 0.11 -4.61 -0.71
N PRO A 78 0.12 -3.27 -0.84
CA PRO A 78 0.26 -2.38 0.30
C PRO A 78 -0.73 -2.75 1.42
N GLU A 79 -0.27 -2.59 2.66
CA GLU A 79 -1.11 -2.82 3.83
C GLU A 79 -2.29 -1.86 3.86
N ILE A 80 -3.48 -2.39 4.11
CA ILE A 80 -4.73 -1.64 4.12
C ILE A 80 -5.16 -1.45 5.56
N ALA A 81 -5.03 -0.23 6.08
CA ALA A 81 -5.57 0.15 7.37
C ALA A 81 -6.97 0.75 7.20
N ILE A 82 -7.88 0.43 8.13
CA ILE A 82 -9.21 1.05 8.19
C ILE A 82 -9.24 1.99 9.40
N ASP A 83 -9.82 3.18 9.21
CA ASP A 83 -10.24 4.03 10.33
C ASP A 83 -11.49 3.42 10.97
N PRO A 84 -11.43 2.95 12.24
CA PRO A 84 -12.56 2.28 12.87
C PRO A 84 -13.77 3.19 13.11
N PHE A 85 -13.62 4.51 13.02
CA PHE A 85 -14.69 5.49 13.23
C PHE A 85 -15.24 6.06 11.92
N ASN A 86 -14.40 6.21 10.89
CA ASN A 86 -14.79 6.84 9.62
C ASN A 86 -14.77 5.91 8.40
N GLY A 87 -14.38 4.64 8.58
CA GLY A 87 -14.76 3.43 7.82
C GLY A 87 -14.47 3.34 6.31
N ASN A 88 -14.20 4.44 5.61
CA ASN A 88 -14.17 4.42 4.15
C ASN A 88 -12.73 4.35 3.64
N VAL A 89 -12.25 3.13 3.42
CA VAL A 89 -11.18 2.89 2.43
C VAL A 89 -11.85 2.86 1.07
N ASP A 90 -11.36 3.69 0.13
CA ASP A 90 -11.82 3.63 -1.27
C ASP A 90 -11.27 2.34 -1.90
N LEU A 91 -12.07 1.27 -1.81
CA LEU A 91 -11.76 -0.03 -2.38
C LEU A 91 -12.48 -0.17 -3.73
N PRO A 92 -11.78 -0.65 -4.77
CA PRO A 92 -12.37 -0.85 -6.09
C PRO A 92 -13.53 -1.86 -6.19
N SER A 93 -13.72 -2.70 -5.16
CA SER A 93 -14.68 -3.80 -5.14
C SER A 93 -15.12 -4.11 -3.70
N ASP A 94 -16.41 -4.41 -3.52
CA ASP A 94 -16.98 -4.89 -2.25
C ASP A 94 -16.64 -6.37 -1.98
N ASN A 95 -16.00 -7.06 -2.93
CA ASN A 95 -15.58 -8.44 -2.74
C ASN A 95 -14.35 -8.49 -1.81
N PRO A 96 -14.47 -9.02 -0.58
CA PRO A 96 -13.32 -9.18 0.32
C PRO A 96 -12.26 -10.13 -0.23
N ASP A 97 -12.63 -10.92 -1.25
CA ASP A 97 -11.75 -11.85 -1.92
C ASP A 97 -11.14 -11.35 -3.22
N ASP A 98 -11.45 -10.15 -3.66
CA ASP A 98 -10.69 -9.47 -4.71
C ASP A 98 -10.98 -7.97 -4.69
N PRO A 99 -10.49 -7.26 -3.66
CA PRO A 99 -10.84 -5.85 -3.48
C PRO A 99 -10.21 -4.96 -4.56
N PHE A 100 -9.16 -5.42 -5.25
CA PHE A 100 -8.39 -4.63 -6.24
C PHE A 100 -8.67 -5.02 -7.69
N LEU A 101 -9.51 -6.04 -7.93
CA LEU A 101 -9.80 -6.56 -9.28
C LEU A 101 -8.51 -6.97 -10.00
N PHE A 102 -7.69 -7.78 -9.33
CA PHE A 102 -6.35 -8.10 -9.79
C PHE A 102 -6.36 -9.18 -10.88
N GLU A 103 -5.69 -8.90 -11.99
CA GLU A 103 -5.51 -9.81 -13.11
C GLU A 103 -4.01 -10.06 -13.33
N THR A 104 -3.64 -11.33 -13.55
CA THR A 104 -2.28 -11.72 -13.92
C THR A 104 -2.26 -12.58 -15.18
N MET A 105 -1.25 -12.36 -16.02
CA MET A 105 -0.97 -13.18 -17.18
C MET A 105 0.49 -13.60 -17.22
N VAL A 106 0.74 -14.80 -17.72
CA VAL A 106 2.08 -15.33 -17.98
C VAL A 106 2.19 -15.72 -19.44
N ASP A 107 3.17 -15.15 -20.14
CA ASP A 107 3.37 -15.29 -21.59
C ASP A 107 2.05 -15.06 -22.38
N GLY A 108 1.27 -14.06 -21.94
CA GLY A 108 -0.01 -13.67 -22.54
C GLY A 108 -1.20 -14.59 -22.24
N LYS A 109 -1.07 -15.52 -21.29
CA LYS A 109 -2.15 -16.40 -20.85
C LYS A 109 -2.57 -16.06 -19.42
N PRO A 110 -3.89 -15.97 -19.13
CA PRO A 110 -4.35 -15.79 -17.76
C PRO A 110 -3.84 -16.91 -16.84
N VAL A 111 -3.50 -16.55 -15.61
CA VAL A 111 -3.10 -17.50 -14.56
C VAL A 111 -4.11 -17.49 -13.44
N GLU A 112 -4.50 -18.68 -13.00
CA GLU A 112 -5.29 -18.87 -11.79
C GLU A 112 -4.41 -18.64 -10.57
N MET A 113 -4.89 -17.83 -9.64
CA MET A 113 -4.14 -17.38 -8.47
C MET A 113 -4.93 -17.63 -7.20
N THR A 114 -4.21 -17.72 -6.09
CA THR A 114 -4.77 -17.75 -4.75
C THR A 114 -4.38 -16.47 -4.02
N ILE A 115 -5.18 -16.06 -3.03
CA ILE A 115 -4.91 -14.89 -2.21
C ILE A 115 -4.64 -15.34 -0.79
N ASP A 116 -3.45 -15.02 -0.31
CA ASP A 116 -3.08 -15.13 1.10
C ASP A 116 -3.45 -13.83 1.82
N ARG A 117 -3.89 -13.95 3.07
CA ARG A 117 -4.37 -12.83 3.90
C ARG A 117 -3.79 -12.92 5.28
N ALA A 118 -3.37 -11.78 5.82
CA ALA A 118 -2.99 -11.68 7.21
C ALA A 118 -3.48 -10.35 7.80
N ALA A 119 -4.14 -10.44 8.94
CA ALA A 119 -4.58 -9.30 9.74
C ALA A 119 -3.47 -8.88 10.72
N TYR A 120 -3.24 -7.58 10.82
CA TYR A 120 -2.23 -7.00 11.70
C TYR A 120 -2.82 -5.90 12.58
N HIS A 121 -2.42 -5.87 13.83
CA HIS A 121 -2.71 -4.76 14.75
C HIS A 121 -1.39 -4.37 15.42
N ASP A 122 -1.02 -3.08 15.33
CA ASP A 122 0.25 -2.56 15.85
C ASP A 122 1.50 -3.35 15.41
N GLY A 123 1.46 -3.87 14.19
CA GLY A 123 2.54 -4.68 13.60
C GLY A 123 2.56 -6.14 14.05
N GLU A 124 1.68 -6.55 14.97
CA GLU A 124 1.52 -7.94 15.38
C GLU A 124 0.48 -8.66 14.50
N ASN A 125 0.79 -9.89 14.09
CA ASN A 125 -0.14 -10.69 13.30
C ASN A 125 -1.24 -11.29 14.21
N VAL A 126 -2.48 -10.83 14.03
CA VAL A 126 -3.65 -11.25 14.81
C VAL A 126 -4.54 -12.25 14.08
N SER A 127 -4.10 -12.76 12.92
CA SER A 127 -4.93 -13.60 12.03
C SER A 127 -5.46 -14.85 12.71
N ASN A 128 -4.62 -15.58 13.43
CA ASN A 128 -5.02 -16.83 14.08
C ASN A 128 -6.09 -16.58 15.15
N ARG A 129 -5.93 -15.50 15.93
CA ARG A 129 -6.91 -15.12 16.96
C ARG A 129 -8.27 -14.80 16.36
N LEU A 130 -8.30 -13.99 15.29
CA LEU A 130 -9.55 -13.64 14.61
C LEU A 130 -10.20 -14.89 13.97
N ALA A 131 -9.40 -15.75 13.34
CA ALA A 131 -9.89 -16.98 12.73
C ALA A 131 -10.47 -17.97 13.75
N GLU A 132 -9.84 -18.14 14.91
CA GLU A 132 -10.34 -18.98 16.01
C GLU A 132 -11.68 -18.47 16.56
N LEU A 133 -11.88 -17.15 16.56
CA LEU A 133 -13.12 -16.50 16.97
C LEU A 133 -14.19 -16.47 15.86
N GLY A 134 -13.87 -16.94 14.65
CA GLY A 134 -14.78 -16.88 13.50
C GLY A 134 -15.00 -15.46 12.96
N VAL A 135 -14.10 -14.53 13.28
CA VAL A 135 -14.14 -13.15 12.78
C VAL A 135 -13.44 -13.08 11.43
N PRO A 136 -14.08 -12.54 10.37
CA PRO A 136 -13.43 -12.32 9.08
C PRO A 136 -12.14 -11.49 9.20
N LEU A 137 -11.08 -11.89 8.51
CA LEU A 137 -9.81 -11.15 8.53
C LEU A 137 -9.88 -9.81 7.80
N ALA A 138 -10.71 -9.70 6.77
CA ALA A 138 -10.90 -8.46 6.03
C ALA A 138 -11.77 -7.49 6.85
N PRO A 139 -11.22 -6.37 7.36
CA PRO A 139 -11.95 -5.48 8.26
C PRO A 139 -13.03 -4.65 7.55
N PHE A 140 -13.07 -4.70 6.22
CA PHE A 140 -14.12 -4.09 5.38
C PHE A 140 -15.18 -5.10 4.92
N ALA A 141 -15.10 -6.36 5.33
CA ALA A 141 -16.12 -7.35 5.00
C ALA A 141 -17.44 -6.98 5.66
N GLY A 142 -18.55 -7.01 4.91
CA GLY A 142 -19.85 -6.55 5.39
C GLY A 142 -20.40 -7.28 6.62
N ASN A 143 -19.87 -8.46 6.96
CA ASN A 143 -20.28 -9.25 8.13
C ASN A 143 -19.30 -9.18 9.32
N VAL A 144 -18.25 -8.35 9.26
CA VAL A 144 -17.23 -8.31 10.33
C VAL A 144 -17.77 -7.74 11.65
N VAL A 145 -18.59 -6.68 11.59
CA VAL A 145 -19.21 -6.06 12.77
C VAL A 145 -20.18 -7.04 13.43
N ASP A 146 -21.04 -7.69 12.63
CA ASP A 146 -21.95 -8.72 13.13
C ASP A 146 -21.20 -9.88 13.80
N ALA A 147 -20.06 -10.30 13.23
CA ALA A 147 -19.22 -11.35 13.80
C ALA A 147 -18.60 -10.92 15.13
N LEU A 148 -18.12 -9.68 15.25
CA LEU A 148 -17.57 -9.12 16.48
C LEU A 148 -18.65 -8.99 17.58
N ASP A 149 -19.83 -8.48 17.23
CA ASP A 149 -20.94 -8.29 18.18
C ASP A 149 -21.56 -9.61 18.65
N ALA A 150 -21.45 -10.66 17.84
CA ALA A 150 -21.90 -12.01 18.19
C ALA A 150 -20.94 -12.77 19.12
N LEU A 151 -19.72 -12.27 19.34
CA LEU A 151 -18.76 -12.91 20.24
C LEU A 151 -19.25 -12.91 21.70
N PRO A 152 -18.85 -13.90 22.52
CA PRO A 152 -19.07 -13.84 23.96
C PRO A 152 -18.51 -12.55 24.57
N GLU A 153 -19.18 -12.01 25.60
CA GLU A 153 -18.81 -10.73 26.22
C GLU A 153 -17.34 -10.68 26.68
N ALA A 154 -16.81 -11.81 27.19
CA ALA A 154 -15.41 -11.91 27.60
C ALA A 154 -14.43 -11.72 26.43
N GLU A 155 -14.75 -12.25 25.25
CA GLU A 155 -13.91 -12.10 24.05
C GLU A 155 -14.02 -10.68 23.48
N GLN A 156 -15.21 -10.10 23.49
CA GLN A 156 -15.41 -8.69 23.15
C GLN A 156 -14.55 -7.78 24.03
N GLN A 157 -14.59 -7.98 25.35
CA GLN A 157 -13.79 -7.21 26.30
C GLN A 157 -12.29 -7.41 26.09
N ALA A 158 -11.86 -8.63 25.78
CA ALA A 158 -10.45 -8.92 25.48
C ALA A 158 -9.97 -8.21 24.21
N LEU A 159 -10.75 -8.26 23.12
CA LEU A 159 -10.39 -7.55 21.88
C LEU A 159 -10.36 -6.03 22.06
N VAL A 160 -11.25 -5.47 22.88
CA VAL A 160 -11.25 -4.04 23.21
C VAL A 160 -10.07 -3.65 24.11
N ALA A 161 -9.74 -4.48 25.09
CA ALA A 161 -8.60 -4.24 25.97
C ALA A 161 -7.26 -4.27 25.24
N ASP A 162 -7.17 -5.11 24.20
CA ASP A 162 -6.01 -5.22 23.33
C ASP A 162 -6.09 -4.27 22.11
N GLU A 163 -7.08 -3.37 22.09
CA GLU A 163 -7.32 -2.37 21.03
C GLU A 163 -7.53 -2.94 19.60
N ILE A 164 -7.66 -4.26 19.44
CA ILE A 164 -7.96 -4.93 18.17
C ILE A 164 -9.39 -4.59 17.70
N ALA A 165 -10.31 -4.32 18.62
CA ALA A 165 -11.63 -3.79 18.30
C ALA A 165 -11.89 -2.54 19.14
N VAL A 166 -12.69 -1.60 18.63
CA VAL A 166 -13.10 -0.41 19.39
C VAL A 166 -14.61 -0.37 19.56
N VAL A 167 -15.06 0.25 20.65
CA VAL A 167 -16.48 0.47 20.89
C VAL A 167 -16.94 1.66 20.04
N ASN A 168 -17.95 1.44 19.23
CA ASN A 168 -18.64 2.46 18.45
C ASN A 168 -20.08 2.58 18.95
N GLU A 169 -20.41 3.72 19.55
CA GLU A 169 -21.74 4.02 20.08
C GLU A 169 -22.36 5.18 19.30
N TYR A 170 -23.55 4.96 18.75
CA TYR A 170 -24.27 5.98 17.98
C TYR A 170 -25.79 5.84 18.14
N ASP A 171 -26.52 6.90 17.83
CA ASP A 171 -27.99 6.88 17.73
C ASP A 171 -28.40 7.18 16.28
N ALA A 172 -28.84 6.14 15.57
CA ALA A 172 -29.33 6.25 14.19
C ALA A 172 -30.84 6.58 14.11
N GLY A 173 -31.40 7.20 15.16
CA GLY A 173 -32.82 7.53 15.28
C GLY A 173 -33.67 6.40 15.88
N LYS A 174 -33.03 5.38 16.45
CA LYS A 174 -33.67 4.23 17.13
C LYS A 174 -33.28 4.11 18.60
N GLY A 175 -32.51 5.07 19.11
CA GLY A 175 -31.87 5.02 20.42
C GLY A 175 -30.39 4.69 20.30
N TRP A 176 -29.68 4.78 21.43
CA TRP A 176 -28.26 4.45 21.50
C TRP A 176 -28.03 2.97 21.24
N GLU A 177 -27.23 2.68 20.22
CA GLU A 177 -26.75 1.36 19.84
C GLU A 177 -25.25 1.29 20.15
N ARG A 178 -24.77 0.13 20.60
CA ARG A 178 -23.36 -0.15 20.88
C ARG A 178 -22.91 -1.29 19.97
N HIS A 179 -21.91 -1.02 19.15
CA HIS A 179 -21.28 -1.97 18.26
C HIS A 179 -19.77 -2.03 18.49
N LEU A 180 -19.14 -3.13 18.09
CA LEU A 180 -17.69 -3.19 17.92
C LEU A 180 -17.31 -2.86 16.48
N ALA A 181 -16.29 -2.01 16.33
CA ALA A 181 -15.67 -1.74 15.04
C ALA A 181 -14.29 -2.41 14.96
N PRO A 182 -13.92 -2.97 13.80
CA PRO A 182 -12.62 -3.58 13.60
C PRO A 182 -11.51 -2.52 13.63
N ASN A 183 -10.45 -2.77 14.39
CA ASN A 183 -9.28 -1.89 14.48
C ASN A 183 -7.99 -2.66 14.16
N TRP A 184 -7.93 -3.25 12.97
CA TRP A 184 -6.74 -3.90 12.44
C TRP A 184 -6.59 -3.57 10.95
N SER A 185 -5.38 -3.72 10.45
CA SER A 185 -5.06 -3.66 9.03
C SER A 185 -5.03 -5.05 8.41
N ILE A 186 -5.10 -5.12 7.08
CA ILE A 186 -4.94 -6.37 6.34
C ILE A 186 -3.83 -6.25 5.30
N ARG A 187 -3.03 -7.31 5.20
CA ARG A 187 -2.10 -7.54 4.10
C ARG A 187 -2.65 -8.63 3.20
N LEU A 188 -2.60 -8.38 1.89
CA LEU A 188 -3.04 -9.31 0.85
C LEU A 188 -1.85 -9.67 -0.02
N ALA A 189 -1.77 -10.93 -0.46
CA ALA A 189 -0.81 -11.34 -1.47
C ALA A 189 -1.42 -12.33 -2.46
N TYR A 190 -1.45 -11.96 -3.74
CA TYR A 190 -1.81 -12.87 -4.81
C TYR A 190 -0.62 -13.77 -5.11
N HIS A 191 -0.84 -15.07 -5.24
CA HIS A 191 0.25 -16.01 -5.50
C HIS A 191 -0.19 -17.17 -6.40
N TRP A 192 0.79 -17.71 -7.13
CA TRP A 192 0.64 -18.87 -8.01
C TRP A 192 1.98 -19.60 -8.16
N ASP A 193 1.94 -20.86 -8.58
CA ASP A 193 3.15 -21.60 -8.90
C ASP A 193 3.58 -21.33 -10.34
N GLN A 194 4.83 -20.90 -10.51
CA GLN A 194 5.42 -20.59 -11.81
C GLN A 194 6.62 -21.48 -12.08
N THR A 195 6.69 -22.01 -13.29
CA THR A 195 7.88 -22.69 -13.80
C THR A 195 8.64 -21.79 -14.76
N PHE A 196 9.91 -21.57 -14.49
CA PHE A 196 10.83 -20.81 -15.33
C PHE A 196 11.80 -21.74 -16.08
N PRO A 197 11.67 -21.90 -17.41
CA PRO A 197 12.56 -22.73 -18.18
C PRO A 197 13.98 -22.13 -18.28
N PRO A 198 15.04 -22.95 -18.34
CA PRO A 198 16.43 -22.48 -18.42
C PRO A 198 16.68 -21.49 -19.56
N GLY A 199 17.29 -20.35 -19.25
CA GLY A 199 17.77 -19.36 -20.22
C GLY A 199 16.68 -18.66 -21.04
N ARG A 200 15.39 -18.92 -20.77
CA ARG A 200 14.27 -18.32 -21.49
C ARG A 200 13.67 -17.17 -20.69
N THR A 201 13.26 -16.13 -21.41
CA THR A 201 12.41 -15.07 -20.85
C THR A 201 10.99 -15.58 -20.64
N VAL A 202 10.50 -15.43 -19.42
CA VAL A 202 9.09 -15.55 -19.04
C VAL A 202 8.56 -14.14 -18.82
N ARG A 203 7.47 -13.79 -19.50
CA ARG A 203 6.79 -12.50 -19.30
C ARG A 203 5.64 -12.66 -18.34
N VAL A 204 5.60 -11.79 -17.35
CA VAL A 204 4.51 -11.73 -16.37
C VAL A 204 3.92 -10.33 -16.43
N SER A 205 2.61 -10.21 -16.55
CA SER A 205 1.94 -8.90 -16.56
C SER A 205 0.81 -8.87 -15.55
N HIS A 206 0.68 -7.77 -14.83
CA HIS A 206 -0.37 -7.55 -13.85
C HIS A 206 -1.17 -6.29 -14.18
N SER A 207 -2.45 -6.31 -13.83
CA SER A 207 -3.33 -5.15 -13.91
C SER A 207 -4.31 -5.18 -12.74
N TYR A 208 -4.43 -4.07 -12.03
CA TYR A 208 -5.38 -3.93 -10.93
C TYR A 208 -5.74 -2.46 -10.71
N LYS A 209 -6.83 -2.20 -9.98
CA LYS A 209 -7.21 -0.86 -9.58
C LYS A 209 -6.56 -0.53 -8.24
N PRO A 210 -5.84 0.60 -8.09
CA PRO A 210 -5.26 0.96 -6.80
C PRO A 210 -6.36 1.26 -5.77
N SER A 211 -6.06 1.04 -4.49
CA SER A 211 -6.78 1.77 -3.45
C SER A 211 -6.25 3.19 -3.44
N VAL A 212 -7.16 4.16 -3.50
CA VAL A 212 -6.80 5.57 -3.58
C VAL A 212 -7.24 6.24 -2.29
N GLY A 213 -6.28 6.43 -1.39
CA GLY A 213 -6.51 7.26 -0.21
C GLY A 213 -6.93 8.66 -0.67
N SER A 214 -7.96 9.23 -0.07
CA SER A 214 -8.52 10.51 -0.48
C SER A 214 -8.63 11.45 0.71
N PHE A 215 -8.17 12.68 0.53
CA PHE A 215 -8.42 13.76 1.47
C PHE A 215 -9.15 14.90 0.76
N VAL A 216 -10.17 15.45 1.41
CA VAL A 216 -11.08 16.45 0.81
C VAL A 216 -10.42 17.82 0.60
N SER A 217 -9.26 18.03 1.22
CA SER A 217 -8.39 19.18 1.00
C SER A 217 -6.98 18.70 0.65
N THR A 218 -6.05 19.63 0.47
CA THR A 218 -4.64 19.29 0.31
C THR A 218 -3.84 19.58 1.56
N GLU A 219 -3.05 18.59 1.97
CA GLU A 219 -2.07 18.72 3.05
C GLU A 219 -0.82 19.51 2.62
N VAL A 220 -0.67 19.75 1.30
CA VAL A 220 0.49 20.48 0.77
C VAL A 220 0.48 21.94 1.24
N GLY A 221 1.38 22.22 2.19
CA GLY A 221 1.56 23.56 2.73
C GLY A 221 0.42 24.02 3.63
N ALA A 222 -0.35 23.07 4.17
CA ALA A 222 -1.47 23.31 5.07
C ALA A 222 -1.03 24.00 6.39
N SER A 223 -1.78 25.02 6.79
CA SER A 223 -1.47 25.89 7.92
C SER A 223 -1.68 25.23 9.28
N TYR A 224 -2.49 24.17 9.34
CA TYR A 224 -2.77 23.42 10.56
C TYR A 224 -1.71 22.37 10.89
N GLN A 225 -0.84 22.02 9.93
CA GLN A 225 0.25 21.07 10.18
C GLN A 225 1.32 21.71 11.06
N SER A 226 1.77 20.97 12.07
CA SER A 226 2.99 21.31 12.78
C SER A 226 4.20 21.28 11.82
N PRO A 227 5.30 21.98 12.14
CA PRO A 227 6.50 21.94 11.32
C PRO A 227 7.07 20.53 11.12
N GLU A 228 6.83 19.60 12.05
CA GLU A 228 7.29 18.22 11.94
C GLU A 228 6.40 17.41 10.99
N GLU A 229 5.07 17.47 11.14
CA GLU A 229 4.13 16.82 10.22
C GLU A 229 4.35 17.28 8.79
N ALA A 230 4.51 18.59 8.57
CA ALA A 230 4.79 19.15 7.25
C ALA A 230 6.12 18.61 6.67
N ARG A 231 7.16 18.44 7.49
CA ARG A 231 8.44 17.84 7.02
C ARG A 231 8.27 16.37 6.66
N GLN A 232 7.58 15.60 7.49
CA GLN A 232 7.34 14.18 7.27
C GLN A 232 6.50 13.95 6.00
N PHE A 233 5.43 14.71 5.81
CA PHE A 233 4.60 14.66 4.62
C PHE A 233 5.40 14.99 3.36
N ARG A 234 6.18 16.08 3.40
CA ARG A 234 7.06 16.46 2.27
C ARG A 234 8.09 15.39 1.97
N ALA A 235 8.69 14.76 2.99
CA ALA A 235 9.67 13.70 2.81
C ALA A 235 9.04 12.45 2.19
N ARG A 236 7.87 12.02 2.66
CA ARG A 236 7.16 10.83 2.17
C ARG A 236 6.81 10.90 0.69
N TYR A 237 6.32 12.05 0.22
CA TYR A 237 5.88 12.22 -1.17
C TYR A 237 6.85 13.03 -2.05
N CYS A 238 8.03 13.37 -1.51
CA CYS A 238 9.02 14.24 -2.15
C CYS A 238 8.43 15.56 -2.69
N VAL A 239 7.60 16.23 -1.88
CA VAL A 239 6.91 17.46 -2.29
C VAL A 239 7.89 18.62 -2.42
N GLU A 240 8.12 19.03 -3.66
CA GLU A 240 9.02 20.12 -4.03
C GLU A 240 8.40 21.51 -3.79
N ASP A 241 9.26 22.53 -3.70
CA ASP A 241 8.84 23.91 -3.40
C ASP A 241 7.95 24.52 -4.48
N ASP A 242 8.06 24.07 -5.74
CA ASP A 242 7.25 24.55 -6.85
C ASP A 242 5.80 24.07 -6.77
N ILE A 243 5.56 22.83 -6.31
CA ILE A 243 4.24 22.28 -5.99
C ILE A 243 3.61 23.10 -4.86
N ILE A 244 4.35 23.34 -3.77
CA ILE A 244 3.87 24.17 -2.65
C ILE A 244 3.52 25.58 -3.15
N ALA A 245 4.37 26.17 -3.98
CA ALA A 245 4.11 27.50 -4.54
C ALA A 245 2.88 27.49 -5.46
N ALA A 246 2.64 26.42 -6.22
CA ALA A 246 1.45 26.27 -7.05
C ALA A 246 0.17 26.19 -6.22
N VAL A 247 0.16 25.37 -5.16
CA VAL A 247 -0.97 25.25 -4.23
C VAL A 247 -1.25 26.59 -3.52
N LYS A 248 -0.22 27.29 -3.04
CA LYS A 248 -0.37 28.62 -2.41
C LYS A 248 -0.95 29.66 -3.38
N ARG A 249 -0.50 29.68 -4.64
CA ARG A 249 -1.07 30.58 -5.66
C ARG A 249 -2.54 30.26 -5.95
N ALA A 250 -2.89 28.98 -6.03
CA ALA A 250 -4.28 28.56 -6.21
C ALA A 250 -5.15 29.00 -5.02
N GLY A 251 -4.67 28.82 -3.79
CA GLY A 251 -5.38 29.26 -2.59
C GLY A 251 -5.57 30.78 -2.53
N ALA A 252 -4.54 31.55 -2.86
CA ALA A 252 -4.64 33.01 -2.94
C ALA A 252 -5.67 33.49 -3.99
N LYS A 253 -5.81 32.77 -5.11
CA LYS A 253 -6.80 33.06 -6.15
C LYS A 253 -8.22 32.68 -5.72
N ALA A 254 -8.37 31.54 -5.04
CA ALA A 254 -9.68 31.00 -4.66
C ALA A 254 -10.25 31.61 -3.37
N GLY A 255 -9.40 32.23 -2.53
CA GLY A 255 -9.81 32.83 -1.26
C GLY A 255 -9.86 31.85 -0.08
N PHE A 256 -9.38 30.62 -0.26
CA PHE A 256 -9.27 29.61 0.78
C PHE A 256 -8.01 28.75 0.57
N GLU A 257 -7.48 28.20 1.67
CA GLU A 257 -6.26 27.39 1.65
C GLU A 257 -6.40 26.18 0.72
N GLY A 258 -5.29 25.77 0.09
CA GLY A 258 -5.29 24.64 -0.85
C GLY A 258 -5.92 24.92 -2.21
N GLY A 259 -6.70 26.00 -2.37
CA GLY A 259 -7.26 26.41 -3.65
C GLY A 259 -8.18 25.39 -4.32
N GLY A 260 -8.78 24.49 -3.51
CA GLY A 260 -9.69 23.44 -3.97
C GLY A 260 -9.00 22.18 -4.49
N TYR A 261 -7.68 22.06 -4.35
CA TYR A 261 -7.01 20.80 -4.61
C TYR A 261 -7.42 19.74 -3.59
N GLN A 262 -7.57 18.50 -4.06
CA GLN A 262 -7.83 17.34 -3.23
C GLN A 262 -6.69 16.34 -3.37
N ASP A 263 -6.25 15.76 -2.26
CA ASP A 263 -5.17 14.77 -2.30
C ASP A 263 -5.72 13.40 -2.70
N ARG A 264 -4.94 12.72 -3.53
CA ARG A 264 -5.09 11.31 -3.85
C ARG A 264 -3.75 10.62 -3.63
N TYR A 265 -3.75 9.60 -2.78
CA TYR A 265 -2.58 8.85 -2.37
C TYR A 265 -2.61 7.47 -3.01
N ILE A 266 -1.52 7.10 -3.67
CA ILE A 266 -1.31 5.75 -4.19
C ILE A 266 0.03 5.25 -3.63
N ASP A 267 -0.04 4.15 -2.91
CA ASP A 267 1.13 3.42 -2.43
C ASP A 267 1.39 2.22 -3.34
N TYR A 268 2.66 2.00 -3.66
CA TYR A 268 3.13 0.84 -4.41
C TYR A 268 4.43 0.40 -3.78
N VAL A 269 4.48 -0.81 -3.25
CA VAL A 269 5.74 -1.30 -2.70
C VAL A 269 6.62 -1.74 -3.86
N LEU A 270 7.89 -1.38 -3.75
CA LEU A 270 8.89 -1.61 -4.78
C LEU A 270 10.07 -2.40 -4.24
N THR A 271 10.31 -2.36 -2.93
CA THR A 271 11.49 -2.94 -2.26
C THR A 271 11.65 -4.44 -2.44
N THR A 272 10.56 -5.21 -2.60
CA THR A 272 10.64 -6.67 -2.82
C THR A 272 11.25 -7.05 -4.16
N GLY A 273 11.32 -6.12 -5.12
CA GLY A 273 12.10 -6.29 -6.36
C GLY A 273 13.59 -6.57 -6.11
N ALA A 274 14.09 -6.32 -4.88
CA ALA A 274 15.44 -6.70 -4.44
C ALA A 274 15.57 -8.18 -3.97
N ASN A 275 14.52 -8.98 -4.07
CA ASN A 275 14.55 -10.40 -3.68
C ASN A 275 15.00 -11.35 -4.82
N TRP A 276 15.11 -10.83 -6.04
CA TRP A 276 15.58 -11.58 -7.20
C TRP A 276 17.11 -11.68 -7.25
N ALA A 277 17.63 -12.53 -8.15
CA ALA A 277 19.04 -12.91 -8.18
C ALA A 277 20.02 -11.74 -8.37
N LYS A 278 19.54 -10.64 -8.96
CA LYS A 278 20.29 -9.44 -9.30
C LYS A 278 19.42 -8.19 -9.16
N PRO A 279 20.01 -6.98 -9.14
CA PRO A 279 19.27 -5.75 -9.37
C PRO A 279 18.38 -5.84 -10.62
N ILE A 280 17.28 -5.09 -10.61
CA ILE A 280 16.36 -5.02 -11.75
C ILE A 280 17.11 -4.44 -12.93
N GLY A 281 17.27 -5.23 -14.00
CA GLY A 281 18.13 -4.84 -15.13
C GLY A 281 17.73 -3.49 -15.72
N THR A 282 16.45 -3.35 -16.11
CA THR A 282 15.84 -2.06 -16.49
C THR A 282 14.55 -1.87 -15.72
N PHE A 283 14.48 -0.81 -14.91
CA PHE A 283 13.25 -0.37 -14.28
C PHE A 283 12.73 0.87 -15.00
N ARG A 284 11.46 0.86 -15.41
CA ARG A 284 10.78 2.00 -16.01
C ARG A 284 9.48 2.26 -15.26
N LEU A 285 9.31 3.46 -14.76
CA LEU A 285 8.09 3.93 -14.11
C LEU A 285 7.45 5.02 -14.94
N VAL A 286 6.14 4.92 -15.17
CA VAL A 286 5.30 5.99 -15.71
C VAL A 286 4.20 6.33 -14.71
N VAL A 287 4.14 7.58 -14.27
CA VAL A 287 3.04 8.11 -13.45
C VAL A 287 2.16 9.02 -14.31
N ASP A 288 0.88 8.68 -14.41
CA ASP A 288 -0.15 9.49 -15.08
C ASP A 288 -1.03 10.20 -14.06
N LYS A 289 -0.97 11.53 -14.04
CA LYS A 289 -1.77 12.36 -13.12
C LYS A 289 -3.22 12.60 -13.59
N GLY A 290 -3.64 11.96 -14.69
CA GLY A 290 -5.01 11.95 -15.20
C GLY A 290 -5.43 13.21 -15.97
N ALA A 291 -5.22 14.41 -15.40
CA ALA A 291 -5.60 15.68 -16.04
C ALA A 291 -4.44 16.69 -16.06
N ALA A 292 -4.35 17.51 -17.10
CA ALA A 292 -3.25 18.48 -17.28
C ALA A 292 -3.19 19.52 -16.15
N LYS A 293 -4.31 19.81 -15.48
CA LYS A 293 -4.43 20.72 -14.34
C LYS A 293 -4.03 20.13 -12.98
N ASN A 294 -4.03 18.80 -12.85
CA ASN A 294 -3.61 18.13 -11.62
C ASN A 294 -2.12 18.37 -11.36
N LEU A 295 -1.67 18.23 -10.12
CA LEU A 295 -0.25 18.17 -9.79
C LEU A 295 0.10 16.74 -9.36
N VAL A 296 1.38 16.38 -9.46
CA VAL A 296 1.87 15.06 -9.05
C VAL A 296 3.20 15.21 -8.34
N SER A 297 3.40 14.45 -7.27
CA SER A 297 4.64 14.37 -6.52
C SER A 297 4.93 12.92 -6.18
N PHE A 298 6.17 12.48 -6.36
CA PHE A 298 6.65 11.16 -5.97
C PHE A 298 8.17 11.15 -5.88
N CYS A 299 8.72 10.28 -5.04
CA CYS A 299 10.16 10.19 -4.84
C CYS A 299 10.84 9.45 -6.00
N ALA A 300 11.46 10.21 -6.91
CA ALA A 300 12.29 9.66 -7.98
C ALA A 300 13.29 10.71 -8.49
N SER A 301 14.48 10.26 -8.89
CA SER A 301 15.47 11.11 -9.56
C SER A 301 15.36 11.01 -11.07
N GLY A 302 15.62 12.11 -11.79
CA GLY A 302 15.65 12.13 -13.26
C GLY A 302 14.28 12.07 -13.94
N VAL A 303 13.22 12.51 -13.25
CA VAL A 303 11.84 12.54 -13.77
C VAL A 303 11.76 13.39 -15.04
N LYS A 304 11.18 12.81 -16.09
CA LYS A 304 10.92 13.49 -17.37
C LYS A 304 9.42 13.55 -17.64
N LYS A 305 8.91 14.72 -17.97
CA LYS A 305 7.55 14.85 -18.50
C LYS A 305 7.53 14.36 -19.97
N ILE A 306 6.79 13.28 -20.23
CA ILE A 306 6.70 12.64 -21.56
C ILE A 306 5.37 12.90 -22.27
N ALA A 307 4.36 13.38 -21.53
CA ALA A 307 3.06 13.81 -22.08
C ALA A 307 2.44 14.89 -21.16
N PRO A 308 1.31 15.52 -21.53
CA PRO A 308 0.65 16.52 -20.67
C PRO A 308 0.36 16.04 -19.24
N THR A 309 0.10 14.74 -19.07
CA THR A 309 -0.24 14.11 -17.79
C THR A 309 0.76 13.05 -17.34
N LYS A 310 1.74 12.66 -18.16
CA LYS A 310 2.62 11.51 -17.90
C LYS A 310 4.05 11.92 -17.61
N PHE A 311 4.60 11.31 -16.57
CA PHE A 311 5.96 11.51 -16.07
C PHE A 311 6.67 10.17 -16.03
N GLU A 312 7.91 10.12 -16.49
CA GLU A 312 8.69 8.89 -16.65
C GLU A 312 10.03 8.98 -15.92
N VAL A 313 10.42 7.87 -15.30
CA VAL A 313 11.82 7.60 -14.94
C VAL A 313 12.25 6.25 -15.48
N VAL A 314 13.54 6.15 -15.80
CA VAL A 314 14.17 4.91 -16.25
C VAL A 314 15.48 4.74 -15.50
N TYR A 315 15.64 3.61 -14.83
CA TYR A 315 16.85 3.21 -14.13
C TYR A 315 17.43 1.93 -14.73
N GLN A 316 18.73 1.76 -14.58
CA GLN A 316 19.48 0.56 -14.97
C GLN A 316 20.09 -0.04 -13.72
N ASP A 317 20.16 -1.38 -13.65
CA ASP A 317 20.70 -2.11 -12.51
C ASP A 317 20.10 -1.62 -11.17
N PHE A 318 18.78 -1.44 -11.18
CA PHE A 318 18.07 -0.75 -10.12
C PHE A 318 17.85 -1.66 -8.92
N VAL A 319 18.27 -1.19 -7.75
CA VAL A 319 17.96 -1.82 -6.46
C VAL A 319 16.98 -0.91 -5.73
N PRO A 320 15.69 -1.29 -5.64
CA PRO A 320 14.71 -0.51 -4.91
C PRO A 320 15.04 -0.53 -3.42
N LYS A 321 15.11 0.66 -2.81
CA LYS A 321 15.48 0.84 -1.39
C LYS A 321 14.31 1.28 -0.53
N GLU A 322 13.31 1.86 -1.17
CA GLU A 322 12.12 2.43 -0.56
C GLU A 322 10.94 2.11 -1.46
N ASP A 323 9.77 2.11 -0.86
CA ASP A 323 8.51 1.95 -1.56
C ASP A 323 8.12 3.25 -2.24
N LEU A 324 7.29 3.14 -3.27
CA LEU A 324 6.84 4.27 -4.05
C LEU A 324 5.55 4.83 -3.44
N HIS A 325 5.62 6.09 -3.04
CA HIS A 325 4.47 6.88 -2.59
C HIS A 325 4.18 7.96 -3.63
N VAL A 326 2.98 7.92 -4.22
CA VAL A 326 2.53 8.89 -5.24
C VAL A 326 1.41 9.75 -4.67
N LEU A 327 1.63 11.06 -4.71
CA LEU A 327 0.63 12.08 -4.39
C LEU A 327 0.14 12.73 -5.69
N ILE A 328 -1.15 12.65 -5.97
CA ILE A 328 -1.80 13.39 -7.04
C ILE A 328 -2.71 14.43 -6.41
N LEU A 329 -2.47 15.71 -6.72
CA LEU A 329 -3.37 16.80 -6.33
C LEU A 329 -4.39 17.00 -7.44
N VAL A 330 -5.61 16.51 -7.22
CA VAL A 330 -6.73 16.69 -8.15
C VAL A 330 -7.19 18.13 -8.09
N ALA A 331 -7.09 18.83 -9.22
CA ALA A 331 -7.52 20.22 -9.29
C ALA A 331 -9.04 20.32 -9.20
N PRO A 332 -9.58 21.41 -8.61
CA PRO A 332 -11.02 21.60 -8.53
C PRO A 332 -11.66 21.56 -9.92
N THR A 333 -12.87 21.01 -10.00
CA THR A 333 -13.71 21.12 -11.20
C THR A 333 -14.13 22.58 -11.36
N GLU A 334 -13.93 23.15 -12.55
CA GLU A 334 -14.52 24.44 -12.88
C GLU A 334 -16.02 24.18 -13.05
N GLU A 335 -16.85 24.78 -12.18
CA GLU A 335 -18.29 24.95 -12.44
C GLU A 335 -18.52 26.00 -13.52
#